data_AF-A0AAJ2ULY5-F1
#
_entry.id   AF-A0AAJ2ULY5-F1
#
_cell.length_a   1.000
_cell.length_b   1.000
_cell.length_c   1.000
_cell.angle_alpha   90.00
_cell.angle_beta   90.00
_cell.angle_gamma   90.00
#
_symmetry.space_group_name_H-M   'P 1'
#
loop_
_entity.id
_entity.type
_entity.pdbx_description
1 polymer ?
#
loop_
_entity_poly.entity_id
_entity_poly.type
_entity_poly.pdbx_seq_one_letter_code
_entity_poly.pdbx_strand_id
1 'polypeptide(L)'
;MRFVAPAQALGRRGSPVDPAAGHGTGALPEPAERLPVQGRYRLARPQDLSVIHQPVFIANGESDRMVPTKNSLELARRLPNADLVVYPDAGHGGIFQFHEQFVAEALDFLERK
;
A
#
# COMPACT_ATOMS: atom_id res chain seq x y z
N MET A 1 -15.41 -24.43 -43.29
CA MET A 1 -14.24 -24.91 -42.54
C MET A 1 -14.72 -25.50 -41.22
N ARG A 2 -14.60 -26.82 -41.06
CA ARG A 2 -14.90 -27.57 -39.83
C ARG A 2 -13.58 -27.76 -39.08
N PHE A 3 -13.52 -27.38 -37.80
CA PHE A 3 -12.40 -27.73 -36.94
C PHE A 3 -12.77 -28.96 -36.12
N VAL A 4 -11.98 -30.02 -36.31
CA VAL A 4 -12.03 -31.28 -35.55
C VAL A 4 -10.90 -31.21 -34.53
N ALA A 5 -11.20 -31.42 -33.25
CA ALA A 5 -10.18 -31.61 -32.21
C ALA A 5 -9.80 -33.09 -32.11
N PRO A 6 -8.51 -33.43 -31.87
CA PRO A 6 -8.16 -34.75 -31.36
C PRO A 6 -7.71 -34.73 -29.90
N ALA A 7 -7.79 -35.93 -29.36
CA ALA A 7 -7.82 -36.34 -27.97
C ALA A 7 -6.43 -36.44 -27.29
N GLN A 8 -6.49 -36.23 -25.97
CA GLN A 8 -5.81 -36.94 -24.87
C GLN A 8 -4.32 -37.31 -24.97
N ALA A 9 -3.55 -36.85 -23.98
CA ALA A 9 -2.29 -37.45 -23.57
C ALA A 9 -2.39 -37.97 -22.12
N LEU A 10 -2.27 -39.29 -21.98
CA LEU A 10 -2.18 -40.05 -20.74
C LEU A 10 -0.72 -40.05 -20.26
N GLY A 11 -0.46 -39.51 -19.07
CA GLY A 11 0.89 -39.38 -18.50
C GLY A 11 1.00 -39.94 -17.07
N ARG A 12 1.32 -41.24 -17.00
CA ARG A 12 2.12 -41.98 -16.00
C ARG A 12 1.87 -41.74 -14.49
N ARG A 13 1.36 -42.79 -13.86
CA ARG A 13 1.30 -43.03 -12.40
C ARG A 13 2.71 -42.95 -11.78
N GLY A 14 2.88 -42.10 -10.77
CA GLY A 14 4.00 -42.17 -9.83
C GLY A 14 3.72 -43.20 -8.72
N SER A 15 4.77 -43.90 -8.29
CA SER A 15 4.76 -45.00 -7.31
C SER A 15 4.35 -44.56 -5.90
N PRO A 16 3.90 -45.48 -5.02
CA PRO A 16 3.57 -45.17 -3.63
C PRO A 16 4.84 -44.83 -2.85
N VAL A 17 4.82 -43.71 -2.13
CA VAL A 17 5.81 -43.40 -1.09
C VAL A 17 5.36 -44.02 0.23
N ASP A 18 6.26 -44.78 0.84
CA ASP A 18 6.11 -45.56 2.08
C ASP A 18 6.00 -44.62 3.31
N PRO A 19 5.01 -44.75 4.22
CA PRO A 19 4.71 -43.73 5.24
C PRO A 19 5.53 -43.84 6.54
N ALA A 20 6.68 -44.52 6.54
CA ALA A 20 7.45 -44.79 7.75
C ALA A 20 8.88 -44.26 7.70
N ALA A 21 9.04 -42.93 7.68
CA ALA A 21 10.32 -42.29 7.97
C ALA A 21 10.11 -40.96 8.73
N GLY A 22 10.49 -40.97 10.01
CA GLY A 22 10.86 -39.76 10.77
C GLY A 22 9.73 -38.99 11.44
N HIS A 23 9.44 -39.34 12.69
CA HIS A 23 8.72 -38.44 13.61
C HIS A 23 9.63 -37.27 13.99
N GLY A 24 9.39 -36.11 13.37
CA GLY A 24 9.79 -34.81 13.87
C GLY A 24 8.53 -33.97 14.07
N THR A 25 8.05 -33.87 15.30
CA THR A 25 6.98 -32.94 15.70
C THR A 25 7.54 -31.51 15.68
N GLY A 26 7.72 -30.97 14.48
CA GLY A 26 7.84 -29.54 14.25
C GLY A 26 6.47 -29.04 13.80
N ALA A 27 5.74 -28.36 14.67
CA ALA A 27 4.56 -27.63 14.25
C ALA A 27 4.95 -26.73 13.06
N LEU A 28 4.19 -26.79 11.97
CA LEU A 28 4.26 -25.78 10.92
C LEU A 28 4.08 -24.42 11.62
N PRO A 29 4.98 -23.43 11.43
CA PRO A 29 4.70 -22.12 11.95
C PRO A 29 3.39 -21.66 11.33
N GLU A 30 2.43 -21.27 12.17
CA GLU A 30 1.22 -20.54 11.80
C GLU A 30 1.58 -19.51 10.72
N PRO A 31 0.77 -19.34 9.65
CA PRO A 31 1.08 -18.36 8.63
C PRO A 31 1.16 -17.01 9.33
N ALA A 32 2.39 -16.52 9.51
CA ALA A 32 2.66 -15.24 10.12
C ALA A 32 1.71 -14.25 9.49
N GLU A 33 0.74 -13.80 10.27
CA GLU A 33 -0.24 -12.81 9.87
C GLU A 33 0.54 -11.74 9.13
N ARG A 34 0.13 -11.49 7.88
CA ARG A 34 0.77 -10.54 6.98
C ARG A 34 0.97 -9.24 7.75
N LEU A 35 2.19 -9.02 8.24
CA LEU A 35 2.53 -7.82 8.97
C LEU A 35 2.19 -6.66 8.02
N PRO A 36 1.33 -5.70 8.41
CA PRO A 36 1.14 -4.52 7.58
C PRO A 36 2.53 -3.91 7.35
N VAL A 37 2.81 -3.58 6.08
CA VAL A 37 4.06 -2.99 5.59
C VAL A 37 4.53 -1.79 6.44
N GLN A 38 3.63 -1.19 7.22
CA GLN A 38 3.89 -0.16 8.23
C GLN A 38 4.92 -0.50 9.32
N GLY A 39 5.11 -1.78 9.68
CA GLY A 39 5.91 -2.17 10.86
C GLY A 39 7.39 -1.76 10.79
N ARG A 40 7.94 -1.59 9.59
CA ARG A 40 9.38 -1.31 9.38
C ARG A 40 9.73 0.17 9.38
N TYR A 41 8.79 1.04 8.98
CA TYR A 41 9.03 2.49 8.88
C TYR A 41 8.78 3.26 10.18
N ARG A 42 8.22 2.60 11.20
CA ARG A 42 7.90 3.20 12.52
C ARG A 42 9.13 3.31 13.46
N LEU A 43 10.30 2.82 13.04
CA LEU A 43 11.47 2.67 13.90
C LEU A 43 12.43 3.87 13.88
N ALA A 44 12.22 4.84 13.00
CA ALA A 44 13.07 6.04 12.94
C ALA A 44 12.65 7.07 13.99
N ARG A 45 13.64 7.75 14.58
CA ARG A 45 13.39 8.93 15.42
C ARG A 45 12.66 10.00 14.57
N PRO A 46 11.62 10.66 15.10
CA PRO A 46 10.98 11.76 14.40
C PRO A 46 12.01 12.84 14.03
N GLN A 47 12.05 13.23 12.75
CA GLN A 47 12.90 14.31 12.29
C GLN A 47 12.30 15.67 12.66
N ASP A 48 13.13 16.69 12.84
CA ASP A 48 12.64 18.05 13.02
C ASP A 48 12.11 18.58 11.68
N LEU A 49 10.79 18.75 11.56
CA LEU A 49 10.14 19.28 10.36
C LEU A 49 9.93 20.79 10.43
N SER A 50 10.20 21.42 11.58
CA SER A 50 10.02 22.88 11.74
C SER A 50 11.01 23.69 10.90
N VAL A 51 12.11 23.06 10.48
CA VAL A 51 13.14 23.63 9.61
C VAL A 51 12.72 23.75 8.13
N ILE A 52 11.60 23.14 7.75
CA ILE A 52 11.08 23.21 6.38
C ILE A 52 10.16 24.43 6.28
N HIS A 53 10.69 25.52 5.70
CA HIS A 53 9.97 26.79 5.58
C HIS A 53 9.29 26.99 4.22
N GLN A 54 9.56 26.14 3.23
CA GLN A 54 8.86 26.19 1.94
C GLN A 54 7.38 25.87 2.15
N PRO A 55 6.46 26.46 1.37
CA PRO A 55 5.08 26.01 1.31
C PRO A 55 5.02 24.52 0.95
N VAL A 56 4.13 23.76 1.60
CA VAL A 56 3.94 22.33 1.36
C VAL A 56 2.47 22.03 1.10
N PHE A 57 2.17 21.33 0.01
CA PHE A 57 0.83 20.81 -0.27
C PHE A 57 0.80 19.30 0.02
N ILE A 58 -0.07 18.88 0.94
CA ILE A 58 -0.26 17.50 1.33
C ILE A 58 -1.61 17.03 0.82
N ALA A 59 -1.63 15.97 0.02
CA ALA A 59 -2.85 15.38 -0.52
C ALA A 59 -2.90 13.89 -0.17
N ASN A 60 -4.00 13.42 0.44
CA ASN A 60 -4.16 12.01 0.81
C ASN A 60 -5.61 11.54 0.65
N GLY A 61 -5.83 10.25 0.43
CA GLY A 61 -7.17 9.66 0.52
C GLY A 61 -7.53 9.30 1.95
N GLU A 62 -8.77 9.53 2.37
CA GLU A 62 -9.27 9.21 3.71
C GLU A 62 -9.09 7.73 4.08
N SER A 63 -9.34 6.85 3.10
CA SER A 63 -9.30 5.39 3.19
C SER A 63 -7.97 4.78 2.70
N ASP A 64 -6.88 5.56 2.64
CA ASP A 64 -5.56 5.04 2.27
C ASP A 64 -5.02 4.02 3.31
N ARG A 65 -4.91 2.76 2.88
CA ARG A 65 -4.37 1.65 3.69
C ARG A 65 -2.86 1.48 3.59
N MET A 66 -2.22 2.04 2.57
CA MET A 66 -0.76 1.96 2.37
C MET A 66 -0.06 3.10 3.12
N VAL A 67 -0.65 4.29 3.09
CA VAL A 67 -0.19 5.46 3.86
C VAL A 67 -1.37 6.03 4.65
N PRO A 68 -1.58 5.59 5.91
CA PRO A 68 -2.72 6.03 6.72
C PRO A 68 -2.81 7.55 6.84
N THR A 69 -4.02 8.09 6.65
CA THR A 69 -4.35 9.53 6.71
C THR A 69 -3.85 10.24 7.97
N LYS A 70 -3.75 9.51 9.09
CA LYS A 70 -3.16 10.02 10.34
C LYS A 70 -1.74 10.55 10.14
N ASN A 71 -0.96 9.96 9.24
CA ASN A 71 0.40 10.43 8.94
C ASN A 71 0.36 11.82 8.28
N SER A 72 -0.58 12.04 7.35
CA SER A 72 -0.77 13.33 6.67
C SER A 72 -1.26 14.41 7.64
N LEU A 73 -2.17 14.06 8.56
CA LEU A 73 -2.59 14.95 9.64
C LEU A 73 -1.40 15.33 10.55
N GLU A 74 -0.52 14.38 10.85
CA GLU A 74 0.67 14.64 11.66
C GLU A 74 1.72 15.47 10.92
N LEU A 75 1.89 15.27 9.60
CA LEU A 75 2.73 16.13 8.76
C LEU A 75 2.22 17.57 8.76
N ALA A 76 0.92 17.78 8.54
CA ALA A 76 0.30 19.11 8.52
C ALA A 76 0.45 19.86 9.85
N ARG A 77 0.44 19.15 10.99
CA ARG A 77 0.69 19.76 12.30
C ARG A 77 2.15 20.18 12.52
N ARG A 78 3.09 19.48 11.91
CA ARG A 78 4.54 19.63 12.18
C ARG A 78 5.25 20.53 11.17
N LEU A 79 4.67 20.69 9.99
CA LEU A 79 5.17 21.59 8.95
C LEU A 79 4.55 22.98 9.15
N PRO A 80 5.36 24.05 9.25
CA PRO A 80 4.86 25.38 9.59
C PRO A 80 3.99 26.02 8.50
N ASN A 81 4.21 25.66 7.24
CA ASN A 81 3.56 26.26 6.06
C ASN A 81 2.89 25.19 5.19
N ALA A 82 2.10 24.30 5.80
CA ALA A 82 1.45 23.19 5.12
C ALA A 82 -0.05 23.40 4.91
N ASP A 83 -0.48 23.16 3.67
CA ASP A 83 -1.88 22.93 3.30
C ASP A 83 -2.13 21.42 3.25
N LEU A 84 -3.29 20.97 3.76
CA LEU A 84 -3.69 19.56 3.73
C LEU A 84 -5.08 19.42 3.11
N VAL A 85 -5.18 18.56 2.10
CA VAL A 85 -6.44 18.06 1.56
C VAL A 85 -6.54 16.55 1.81
N VAL A 86 -7.70 16.14 2.33
CA VAL A 86 -8.07 14.74 2.49
C VAL A 86 -9.28 14.46 1.61
N TYR A 87 -9.11 13.59 0.61
CA TYR A 87 -10.18 13.19 -0.29
C TYR A 87 -11.08 12.14 0.38
N PRO A 88 -12.38 12.43 0.58
CA PRO A 88 -13.30 11.52 1.27
C PRO A 88 -13.48 10.22 0.49
N ASP A 89 -13.63 9.09 1.18
CA ASP A 89 -13.80 7.76 0.58
C ASP A 89 -12.67 7.29 -0.37
N ALA A 90 -11.60 8.07 -0.51
CA ALA A 90 -10.51 7.80 -1.44
C ALA A 90 -9.42 6.91 -0.83
N GLY A 91 -8.84 6.02 -1.62
CA GLY A 91 -7.73 5.15 -1.21
C GLY A 91 -6.36 5.80 -1.47
N HIS A 92 -5.31 4.97 -1.60
CA HIS A 92 -3.97 5.46 -1.88
C HIS A 92 -3.86 6.29 -3.18
N GLY A 93 -4.64 5.92 -4.18
CA GLY A 93 -4.73 6.66 -5.44
C GLY A 93 -5.67 7.87 -5.38
N GLY A 94 -5.84 8.52 -4.22
CA GLY A 94 -6.85 9.56 -4.00
C GLY A 94 -6.80 10.68 -5.05
N ILE A 95 -5.59 11.10 -5.45
CA ILE A 95 -5.39 12.11 -6.51
C ILE A 95 -5.90 11.68 -7.89
N PHE A 96 -5.95 10.38 -8.18
CA PHE A 96 -6.51 9.87 -9.45
C PHE A 96 -8.02 9.72 -9.36
N GLN A 97 -8.53 9.35 -8.18
CA GLN A 97 -9.96 9.25 -7.92
C GLN A 97 -10.63 10.63 -7.94
N PHE A 98 -9.94 11.65 -7.43
CA PHE A 98 -10.38 13.05 -7.35
C PHE A 98 -9.54 13.97 -8.26
N HIS A 99 -9.18 13.49 -9.45
CA HIS A 99 -8.25 14.18 -10.36
C HIS A 99 -8.62 15.62 -10.71
N GLU A 100 -9.88 15.93 -10.98
CA GLU A 100 -10.30 17.31 -11.28
C GLU A 100 -10.06 18.25 -10.09
N GLN A 101 -10.44 17.80 -8.89
CA GLN A 101 -10.25 18.57 -7.66
C GLN A 101 -8.76 18.71 -7.32
N PHE A 102 -7.98 17.62 -7.41
CA PHE A 102 -6.55 17.65 -7.16
C PHE A 102 -5.83 18.62 -8.10
N VAL A 103 -6.14 18.61 -9.40
CA VAL A 103 -5.51 19.51 -10.37
C VAL A 103 -5.82 20.97 -10.04
N ALA A 104 -7.07 21.29 -9.71
CA ALA A 104 -7.45 22.65 -9.31
C ALA A 104 -6.69 23.11 -8.05
N GLU A 105 -6.69 22.29 -6.99
CA GLU A 105 -6.02 22.60 -5.73
C GLU A 105 -4.49 22.73 -5.88
N ALA A 106 -3.89 21.87 -6.71
CA ALA A 106 -2.45 21.91 -6.99
C ALA A 106 -2.06 23.17 -7.78
N LEU A 107 -2.86 23.57 -8.77
CA LEU A 107 -2.64 24.82 -9.51
C LEU A 107 -2.80 26.03 -8.60
N ASP A 108 -3.87 26.09 -7.81
CA ASP A 108 -4.10 27.14 -6.81
C ASP A 108 -2.90 27.24 -5.85
N PHE A 109 -2.36 26.10 -5.40
CA PHE A 109 -1.17 26.08 -4.54
C PHE A 109 0.08 26.63 -5.24
N LEU A 110 0.30 26.28 -6.51
CA LEU A 110 1.47 26.73 -7.28
C LEU A 110 1.41 28.20 -7.68
N GLU A 111 0.21 28.79 -7.76
CA GLU A 111 0.02 30.21 -8.11
C GLU A 111 0.20 31.16 -6.91
N ARG A 112 0.13 30.64 -5.67
CA ARG A 112 0.40 31.38 -4.43
C ARG A 112 1.91 31.68 -4.33
N LYS A 113 2.34 32.85 -4.84
CA LYS A 113 3.72 33.35 -4.72
C LYS A 113 4.06 33.78 -3.29
#